data_AF-A0A7X3FUR6-F1
#
_entry.id   AF-A0A7X3FUR6-F1
#
_cell.length_a   1.000
_cell.length_b   1.000
_cell.length_c   1.000
_cell.angle_alpha   90.00
_cell.angle_beta   90.00
_cell.angle_gamma   90.00
#
_symmetry.space_group_name_H-M   'P 1'
#
loop_
_entity.id
_entity.type
_entity.pdbx_description
1 polymer ?
#
loop_
_entity_poly.entity_id
_entity_poly.type
_entity_poly.pdbx_seq_one_letter_code
_entity_poly.pdbx_strand_id
1 'polypeptide(L)'
;MPYPVDSFLQGRGAQWRGKAGIDPNRRELVMAERMIDAYLSDAHLADLAGQCPMIELSSDVARASDEVRESYQKLLSAMIWLFEVNAGAAGPDSRQKAMAISALCVGGTILARTLPESELASDVRRAAHAMAREFCSPGGAAQAA
;
A
#
# COMPACT_ATOMS: atom_id res chain seq x y z
N MET A 1 -0.03 -2.53 -25.40
CA MET A 1 -0.62 -1.72 -24.32
C MET A 1 0.45 -1.53 -23.26
N PRO A 2 0.60 -0.37 -22.61
CA PRO A 2 1.50 -0.25 -21.46
C PRO A 2 1.03 -1.21 -20.36
N TYR A 3 1.99 -1.83 -19.65
CA TYR A 3 1.69 -2.83 -18.63
C TYR A 3 0.85 -2.22 -17.48
N PRO A 4 0.01 -3.01 -16.77
CA PRO A 4 -0.82 -2.52 -15.66
C PRO A 4 -0.02 -1.77 -14.58
N VAL A 5 1.24 -2.13 -14.41
CA VAL A 5 2.19 -1.50 -13.48
C VAL A 5 2.56 -0.09 -13.93
N ASP A 6 2.84 0.12 -15.21
CA ASP A 6 3.12 1.46 -15.75
C ASP A 6 1.87 2.36 -15.66
N SER A 7 0.68 1.78 -15.85
CA SER A 7 -0.59 2.49 -15.63
C SER A 7 -0.81 2.89 -14.17
N PHE A 8 -0.31 2.12 -13.20
CA PHE A 8 -0.37 2.52 -11.79
C PHE A 8 0.71 3.56 -11.43
N LEU A 9 1.90 3.46 -12.02
CA LEU A 9 3.00 4.39 -11.75
C LEU A 9 2.81 5.75 -12.44
N GLN A 10 2.32 5.76 -13.68
CA GLN A 10 2.26 6.93 -14.56
C GLN A 10 0.82 7.26 -15.05
N GLY A 11 -0.17 6.41 -14.77
CA GLY A 11 -1.57 6.56 -15.20
C GLY A 11 -2.57 6.73 -14.05
N ARG A 12 -3.61 5.87 -13.95
CA ARG A 12 -4.68 5.99 -12.95
C ARG A 12 -4.16 6.02 -11.51
N GLY A 13 -3.12 5.24 -11.19
CA GLY A 13 -2.53 5.27 -9.86
C GLY A 13 -1.87 6.61 -9.53
N ALA A 14 -1.29 7.30 -10.53
CA ALA A 14 -0.76 8.65 -10.36
C ALA A 14 -1.88 9.68 -10.14
N GLN A 15 -2.99 9.56 -10.87
CA GLN A 15 -4.16 10.42 -10.67
C GLN A 15 -4.78 10.22 -9.29
N TRP A 16 -4.90 8.97 -8.84
CA TRP A 16 -5.41 8.63 -7.51
C TRP A 16 -4.51 9.22 -6.41
N ARG A 17 -3.18 9.06 -6.52
CA ARG A 17 -2.21 9.70 -5.61
C ARG A 17 -2.36 11.22 -5.59
N GLY A 18 -2.49 11.85 -6.77
CA GLY A 18 -2.70 13.29 -6.88
C GLY A 18 -3.98 13.77 -6.18
N LYS A 19 -5.11 13.06 -6.37
CA LYS A 19 -6.37 13.34 -5.67
C LYS A 19 -6.26 13.17 -4.15
N ALA A 20 -5.48 12.19 -3.69
CA ALA A 20 -5.18 11.98 -2.29
C ALA A 20 -4.12 12.95 -1.72
N GLY A 21 -3.58 13.86 -2.56
CA GLY A 21 -2.53 14.80 -2.15
C GLY A 21 -1.21 14.12 -1.81
N ILE A 22 -0.93 12.94 -2.38
CA ILE A 22 0.29 12.17 -2.17
C ILE A 22 1.31 12.58 -3.24
N ASP A 23 2.37 13.25 -2.79
CA ASP A 23 3.55 13.52 -3.60
C ASP A 23 4.72 12.67 -3.07
N PRO A 24 5.11 11.60 -3.79
CA PRO A 24 6.14 10.68 -3.33
C PRO A 24 7.53 11.33 -3.21
N ASN A 25 7.75 12.50 -3.82
CA ASN A 25 9.05 13.18 -3.84
C ASN A 25 9.26 14.14 -2.67
N ARG A 26 8.23 14.45 -1.89
CA ARG A 26 8.33 15.43 -0.79
C ARG A 26 9.12 14.93 0.42
N ARG A 27 9.23 13.62 0.61
CA ARG A 27 9.96 12.99 1.74
C ARG A 27 9.48 13.50 3.10
N GLU A 28 8.17 13.56 3.24
CA GLU A 28 7.49 14.05 4.43
C GLU A 28 6.62 12.95 5.04
N LEU A 29 6.59 12.84 6.37
CA LEU A 29 5.77 11.87 7.10
C LEU A 29 4.32 11.85 6.62
N VAL A 30 3.76 13.04 6.40
CA VAL A 30 2.39 13.21 5.93
C VAL A 30 2.12 12.51 4.58
N MET A 31 3.12 12.26 3.73
CA MET A 31 2.94 11.53 2.47
C MET A 31 2.72 10.03 2.70
N ALA A 32 3.47 9.43 3.62
CA ALA A 32 3.29 8.04 4.01
C ALA A 32 1.94 7.85 4.72
N GLU A 33 1.58 8.78 5.61
CA GLU A 33 0.29 8.83 6.29
C GLU A 33 -0.89 8.90 5.31
N ARG A 34 -0.85 9.84 4.36
CA ARG A 34 -1.88 9.96 3.32
C ARG A 34 -1.99 8.69 2.46
N MET A 35 -0.88 8.04 2.16
CA MET A 35 -0.88 6.79 1.40
C MET A 35 -1.55 5.65 2.19
N ILE A 36 -1.28 5.53 3.49
CA ILE A 36 -1.95 4.57 4.38
C ILE A 36 -3.46 4.85 4.44
N ASP A 37 -3.82 6.11 4.71
CA ASP A 37 -5.20 6.54 4.83
C ASP A 37 -5.96 6.28 3.53
N ALA A 38 -5.34 6.56 2.38
CA ALA A 38 -5.95 6.34 1.08
C ALA A 38 -6.17 4.85 0.81
N TYR A 39 -5.19 3.96 1.03
CA TYR A 39 -5.33 2.52 0.78
C TYR A 39 -6.40 1.87 1.66
N LEU A 40 -6.47 2.24 2.94
CA LEU A 40 -7.34 1.58 3.92
C LEU A 40 -8.65 2.36 4.18
N SER A 41 -8.99 3.31 3.30
CA SER A 41 -10.26 4.05 3.34
C SER A 41 -11.43 3.26 2.78
N ASP A 42 -12.65 3.65 3.18
CA ASP A 42 -13.89 3.16 2.54
C ASP A 42 -13.99 3.55 1.07
N ALA A 43 -13.48 4.74 0.73
CA ALA A 43 -13.46 5.23 -0.64
C ALA A 43 -12.62 4.32 -1.57
N HIS A 44 -11.45 3.87 -1.12
CA HIS A 44 -10.62 2.96 -1.92
C HIS A 44 -11.18 1.54 -1.96
N LEU A 45 -11.83 1.10 -0.90
CA LEU A 45 -12.54 -0.19 -0.88
C LEU A 45 -13.66 -0.22 -1.93
N ALA A 46 -14.40 0.88 -2.08
CA ALA A 46 -15.50 1.02 -3.02
C ALA A 46 -15.08 1.27 -4.49
N ASP A 47 -13.89 1.82 -4.73
CA ASP A 47 -13.37 2.09 -6.08
C ASP A 47 -12.80 0.82 -6.73
N LEU A 48 -13.67 0.01 -7.34
CA LEU A 48 -13.27 -1.24 -8.00
C LEU A 48 -12.42 -1.04 -9.26
N ALA A 49 -12.50 0.11 -9.93
CA ALA A 49 -11.84 0.35 -11.22
C ALA A 49 -10.47 1.07 -11.09
N GLY A 50 -10.25 1.73 -9.95
CA GLY A 50 -9.02 2.45 -9.61
C GLY A 50 -8.07 1.69 -8.68
N GLN A 51 -8.31 0.40 -8.43
CA GLN A 51 -7.54 -0.35 -7.44
C GLN A 51 -6.07 -0.52 -7.82
N CYS A 52 -5.24 -0.60 -6.79
CA CYS A 52 -3.87 -1.04 -6.97
C CYS A 52 -3.87 -2.45 -7.59
N PRO A 53 -3.10 -2.70 -8.67
CA PRO A 53 -2.96 -4.03 -9.24
C PRO A 53 -2.52 -5.10 -8.23
N MET A 54 -1.87 -4.70 -7.12
CA MET A 54 -1.48 -5.61 -6.04
C MET A 54 -2.65 -6.18 -5.24
N ILE A 55 -3.80 -5.53 -5.24
CA ILE A 55 -5.01 -6.01 -4.56
C ILE A 55 -5.75 -6.97 -5.48
N GLU A 56 -6.02 -6.54 -6.71
CA GLU A 56 -6.87 -7.27 -7.66
C GLU A 56 -6.18 -8.45 -8.33
N LEU A 57 -4.91 -8.31 -8.73
CA LEU A 57 -4.24 -9.27 -9.62
C LEU A 57 -3.28 -10.22 -8.91
N SER A 58 -3.19 -10.17 -7.58
CA SER A 58 -2.18 -10.93 -6.82
C SER A 58 -2.19 -12.44 -7.12
N SER A 59 -3.39 -13.04 -7.15
CA SER A 59 -3.56 -14.47 -7.43
C SER A 59 -3.30 -14.83 -8.90
N ASP A 60 -3.62 -13.93 -9.83
CA ASP A 60 -3.43 -14.16 -11.26
C ASP A 60 -1.95 -14.02 -11.64
N VAL A 61 -1.28 -12.99 -11.09
CA VAL A 61 0.15 -12.76 -11.24
C VAL A 61 0.96 -13.95 -10.72
N ALA A 62 0.53 -14.59 -9.62
CA ALA A 62 1.21 -15.77 -9.08
C ALA A 62 1.27 -16.95 -10.08
N ARG A 63 0.35 -17.01 -11.03
CA ARG A 63 0.28 -18.04 -12.10
C ARG A 63 0.71 -17.53 -13.47
N ALA A 64 1.09 -16.26 -13.56
CA ALA A 64 1.47 -15.61 -14.82
C ALA A 64 2.93 -15.91 -15.19
N SER A 65 3.36 -15.40 -16.35
CA SER A 65 4.75 -15.48 -16.80
C SER A 65 5.69 -14.70 -15.89
N ASP A 66 6.99 -15.02 -15.95
CA ASP A 66 8.02 -14.32 -15.19
C ASP A 66 8.03 -12.81 -15.46
N GLU A 67 7.81 -12.39 -16.71
CA GLU A 67 7.72 -10.96 -17.07
C GLU A 67 6.60 -10.21 -16.31
N VAL A 68 5.46 -10.87 -16.09
CA VAL A 68 4.35 -10.29 -15.32
C VAL A 68 4.71 -10.24 -13.83
N ARG A 69 5.35 -11.29 -13.30
CA ARG A 69 5.82 -11.35 -11.91
C ARG A 69 6.90 -10.30 -11.63
N GLU A 70 7.82 -10.07 -12.56
CA GLU A 70 8.83 -9.01 -12.49
C GLU A 70 8.20 -7.61 -12.48
N SER A 71 7.19 -7.40 -13.31
CA SER A 71 6.43 -6.15 -13.31
C SER A 71 5.78 -5.91 -11.94
N TYR A 72 5.16 -6.94 -11.37
CA TYR A 72 4.57 -6.87 -10.03
C TYR A 72 5.62 -6.57 -8.95
N GLN A 73 6.82 -7.17 -9.05
CA GLN A 73 7.94 -6.87 -8.17
C GLN A 73 8.37 -5.41 -8.26
N LYS A 74 8.43 -4.82 -9.46
CA LYS A 74 8.74 -3.39 -9.64
C LYS A 74 7.70 -2.51 -8.95
N LEU A 75 6.42 -2.85 -9.06
CA LEU A 75 5.34 -2.13 -8.40
C LEU A 75 5.47 -2.17 -6.88
N LEU A 76 5.65 -3.36 -6.29
CA LEU A 76 5.84 -3.51 -4.86
C LEU A 76 7.09 -2.76 -4.37
N SER A 77 8.18 -2.81 -5.15
CA SER A 77 9.42 -2.10 -4.84
C SER A 77 9.22 -0.58 -4.80
N ALA A 78 8.42 -0.04 -5.71
CA ALA A 78 8.08 1.39 -5.72
C ALA A 78 7.20 1.80 -4.52
N MET A 79 6.25 0.95 -4.11
CA MET A 79 5.44 1.18 -2.91
C MET A 79 6.29 1.15 -1.65
N ILE A 80 7.18 0.17 -1.51
CA ILE A 80 8.13 0.07 -0.40
C ILE A 80 9.01 1.32 -0.35
N TRP A 81 9.57 1.72 -1.50
CA TRP A 81 10.41 2.92 -1.56
C TRP A 81 9.67 4.18 -1.11
N LEU A 82 8.40 4.35 -1.52
CA LEU A 82 7.57 5.48 -1.09
C LEU A 82 7.48 5.53 0.44
N PHE A 83 7.18 4.41 1.10
CA PHE A 83 7.14 4.38 2.56
C PHE A 83 8.51 4.53 3.20
N GLU A 84 9.55 3.93 2.63
CA GLU A 84 10.92 3.99 3.16
C GLU A 84 11.45 5.43 3.21
N VAL A 85 11.17 6.25 2.19
CA VAL A 85 11.66 7.64 2.12
C VAL A 85 10.74 8.67 2.76
N ASN A 86 9.50 8.30 3.09
CA ASN A 86 8.52 9.21 3.71
C ASN A 86 8.16 8.83 5.15
N ALA A 87 8.33 7.59 5.60
CA ALA A 87 8.06 7.22 6.99
C ALA A 87 9.06 7.89 7.93
N GLY A 88 8.60 8.35 9.10
CA GLY A 88 9.40 9.13 10.04
C GLY A 88 10.55 8.37 10.71
N ALA A 89 10.72 7.09 10.39
CA ALA A 89 11.74 6.22 10.96
C ALA A 89 12.98 6.16 10.05
N ALA A 90 13.83 7.19 10.09
CA ALA A 90 15.21 7.02 9.63
C ALA A 90 15.93 6.08 10.61
N GLY A 91 16.43 4.94 10.12
CA GLY A 91 17.07 3.93 10.98
C GLY A 91 17.28 2.58 10.28
N PRO A 92 17.97 1.64 10.94
CA PRO A 92 18.29 0.32 10.37
C PRO A 92 17.04 -0.47 9.96
N ASP A 93 15.92 -0.26 10.64
CA ASP A 93 14.66 -0.99 10.40
C ASP A 93 13.70 -0.27 9.43
N SER A 94 14.09 0.88 8.87
CA SER A 94 13.26 1.70 7.98
C SER A 94 12.65 0.90 6.83
N ARG A 95 13.48 0.10 6.15
CA ARG A 95 13.06 -0.74 5.04
C ARG A 95 12.11 -1.86 5.46
N GLN A 96 12.35 -2.48 6.62
CA GLN A 96 11.48 -3.53 7.15
C GLN A 96 10.10 -2.96 7.51
N LYS A 97 10.05 -1.78 8.13
CA LYS A 97 8.79 -1.07 8.42
C LYS A 97 8.06 -0.72 7.13
N ALA A 98 8.76 -0.21 6.12
CA ALA A 98 8.16 0.08 4.82
C ALA A 98 7.55 -1.16 4.14
N MET A 99 8.22 -2.32 4.24
CA MET A 99 7.67 -3.60 3.78
C MET A 99 6.42 -4.00 4.57
N ALA A 100 6.46 -3.89 5.91
CA ALA A 100 5.32 -4.20 6.76
C ALA A 100 4.11 -3.30 6.46
N ILE A 101 4.31 -1.99 6.34
CA ILE A 101 3.27 -1.03 5.96
C ILE A 101 2.68 -1.39 4.59
N SER A 102 3.53 -1.74 3.61
CA SER A 102 3.07 -2.16 2.27
C SER A 102 2.19 -3.41 2.34
N ALA A 103 2.62 -4.42 3.12
CA ALA A 103 1.87 -5.65 3.32
C ALA A 103 0.53 -5.41 4.03
N LEU A 104 0.48 -4.53 5.03
CA LEU A 104 -0.75 -4.16 5.74
C LEU A 104 -1.73 -3.42 4.82
N CYS A 105 -1.26 -2.47 4.02
CA CYS A 105 -2.11 -1.74 3.08
C CYS A 105 -2.74 -2.68 2.04
N VAL A 106 -1.94 -3.57 1.44
CA VAL A 106 -2.41 -4.50 0.42
C VAL A 106 -3.28 -5.60 1.05
N GLY A 107 -2.78 -6.29 2.07
CA GLY A 107 -3.46 -7.41 2.71
C GLY A 107 -4.72 -7.01 3.47
N GLY A 108 -4.70 -5.89 4.19
CA GLY A 108 -5.86 -5.35 4.89
C GLY A 108 -7.00 -5.03 3.93
N THR A 109 -6.69 -4.45 2.76
CA THR A 109 -7.69 -4.16 1.72
C THR A 109 -8.21 -5.44 1.06
N ILE A 110 -7.34 -6.41 0.76
CA ILE A 110 -7.74 -7.71 0.20
C ILE A 110 -8.72 -8.42 1.15
N LEU A 111 -8.39 -8.52 2.43
CA LEU A 111 -9.24 -9.21 3.42
C LEU A 111 -10.58 -8.50 3.61
N ALA A 112 -10.56 -7.18 3.78
CA ALA A 112 -11.78 -6.39 3.94
C ALA A 112 -12.72 -6.52 2.74
N ARG A 113 -12.17 -6.64 1.53
CA ARG A 113 -12.96 -6.76 0.30
C ARG A 113 -13.47 -8.17 0.03
N THR A 114 -12.69 -9.19 0.42
CA THR A 114 -13.01 -10.59 0.09
C THR A 114 -14.09 -11.15 1.00
N LEU A 115 -14.21 -10.62 2.21
CA LEU A 115 -15.25 -11.00 3.16
C LEU A 115 -16.60 -10.34 2.82
N PRO A 116 -17.72 -10.95 3.23
CA PRO A 116 -19.01 -10.27 3.21
C PRO A 116 -18.98 -8.99 4.06
N GLU A 117 -19.87 -8.05 3.75
CA GLU A 117 -20.12 -6.86 4.58
C GLU A 117 -20.42 -7.29 6.03
N SER A 118 -19.43 -7.12 6.90
CA SER A 118 -19.44 -7.66 8.26
C SER A 118 -18.53 -6.84 9.17
N GLU A 119 -18.74 -6.98 10.48
CA GLU A 119 -17.87 -6.36 11.48
C GLU A 119 -16.42 -6.84 11.30
N LEU A 120 -16.20 -8.13 11.04
CA LEU A 120 -14.86 -8.67 10.82
C LEU A 120 -14.12 -8.02 9.64
N ALA A 121 -14.81 -7.79 8.51
CA ALA A 121 -14.23 -7.13 7.35
C ALA A 121 -13.76 -5.70 7.70
N SER A 122 -14.59 -4.97 8.46
CA SER A 122 -14.26 -3.64 8.95
C SER A 122 -13.11 -3.66 9.97
N ASP A 123 -13.15 -4.60 10.91
CA ASP A 123 -12.18 -4.72 12.01
C ASP A 123 -10.78 -5.01 11.50
N VAL A 124 -10.63 -5.96 10.56
CA VAL A 124 -9.35 -6.30 9.97
C VAL A 124 -8.74 -5.10 9.26
N ARG A 125 -9.54 -4.33 8.52
CA ARG A 125 -9.06 -3.11 7.85
C ARG A 125 -8.61 -2.06 8.85
N ARG A 126 -9.41 -1.81 9.91
CA ARG A 126 -9.07 -0.84 10.96
C ARG A 126 -7.81 -1.26 11.71
N ALA A 127 -7.64 -2.54 11.99
CA ALA A 127 -6.42 -3.07 12.61
C ALA A 127 -5.20 -2.87 11.71
N ALA A 128 -5.32 -3.17 10.41
CA ALA A 128 -4.23 -2.93 9.45
C ALA A 128 -3.86 -1.44 9.37
N HIS A 129 -4.86 -0.55 9.41
CA HIS A 129 -4.65 0.91 9.39
C HIS A 129 -3.91 1.38 10.65
N ALA A 130 -4.38 0.97 11.83
CA ALA A 130 -3.75 1.32 13.10
C ALA A 130 -2.28 0.89 13.15
N MET A 131 -1.99 -0.37 12.79
CA MET A 131 -0.61 -0.89 12.79
C MET A 131 0.27 -0.19 11.76
N ALA A 132 -0.27 0.12 10.57
CA ALA A 132 0.47 0.85 9.54
C ALA A 132 0.84 2.27 10.02
N ARG A 133 -0.09 2.96 10.69
CA ARG A 133 0.16 4.28 11.31
C ARG A 133 1.20 4.21 12.42
N GLU A 134 1.18 3.16 13.23
CA GLU A 134 2.17 2.94 14.28
C GLU A 134 3.57 2.80 13.66
N PHE A 135 3.73 1.93 12.66
CA PHE A 135 5.02 1.76 11.98
C PHE A 135 5.50 3.00 11.22
N CYS A 136 4.58 3.88 10.81
CA CYS A 136 4.88 5.13 10.15
C CYS A 136 5.44 6.20 11.11
N SER A 137 5.14 6.08 12.41
CA SER A 137 5.45 7.09 13.42
C SER A 137 6.95 7.10 13.80
N PRO A 138 7.57 8.28 14.03
CA PRO A 138 8.95 8.40 14.49
C PRO A 138 9.08 7.87 15.92
N GLY A 139 9.31 6.55 16.07
CA GLY A 139 9.38 5.83 17.35
C GLY A 139 8.64 4.49 17.38
N GLY A 140 7.81 4.18 16.38
CA GLY A 140 7.03 2.95 16.33
C GLY A 140 7.86 1.73 15.91
N ALA A 141 7.67 0.61 16.61
CA ALA A 141 8.43 -0.65 16.64
C ALA A 141 9.85 -0.58 17.23
N ALA A 142 9.91 -0.37 18.55
CA ALA A 142 11.02 -0.82 19.39
C ALA A 142 10.67 -2.09 20.20
N GLN A 143 9.57 -2.77 19.90
CA GLN A 143 9.16 -3.98 20.62
C GLN A 143 8.66 -5.04 19.65
N ALA A 144 9.60 -5.86 19.17
CA ALA A 144 9.34 -7.22 18.74
C ALA A 144 10.59 -8.04 19.07
N ALA A 145 10.55 -8.71 20.22
CA ALA A 145 11.42 -9.81 20.61
C ALA A 145 10.55 -11.06 20.71
#